data_AF-A0A926WWA7-F1
#
_entry.id   AF-A0A926WWA7-F1
#
_cell.length_a   1.000
_cell.length_b   1.000
_cell.length_c   1.000
_cell.angle_alpha   90.00
_cell.angle_beta   90.00
_cell.angle_gamma   90.00
#
_symmetry.space_group_name_H-M   'P 1'
#
loop_
_entity.id
_entity.type
_entity.pdbx_description
1 polymer ?
#
loop_
_entity_poly.entity_id
_entity_poly.type
_entity_poly.pdbx_seq_one_letter_code
_entity_poly.pdbx_strand_id
1 'polypeptide(L)'
;MKEVLGNNLQPNVEIGNNISVESLAQQWARKYLQNLQVDTTEPESSEPLNLSALVSLEGREKTAQKIMTSLRSVSAKAWNKTEALLSEEVKQHQINPSIINPWEIAADSFKIYQKALDVYTQQAAVRPLSLVMKMAEEGNTLYEQALEVYTEQVAPHQLATVIGADIGAIRKKYASLDPRIIGFVSMQFHYTSEMLTESLDSVERSLIGAYFKVIDDHLYMPLQRAYEAAAKHDYDSTILSAVQQLLPISTQIATKICQRVIELFPTYRTMSGFLIEPVVKTSSIRDVEMFQVYLWVCALEGNIAAIQQELFPLCVMLYPTLKVQWELIRQMLHLLRHEIYENLTPKQANALMPYFQALSHMFSSEVLG
;
A
#
# COMPACT_ATOMS: atom_id res chain seq x y z
N MET A 1 -2.24 -71.26 -30.31
CA MET A 1 -0.79 -71.00 -30.15
C MET A 1 -0.55 -69.56 -30.60
N LYS A 2 -0.31 -68.66 -29.64
CA LYS A 2 0.08 -67.23 -29.74
C LYS A 2 -0.85 -66.23 -30.48
N GLU A 3 -1.73 -65.63 -29.68
CA GLU A 3 -2.07 -64.20 -29.59
C GLU A 3 -0.83 -63.26 -29.65
N VAL A 4 -0.83 -61.94 -29.91
CA VAL A 4 -1.80 -60.87 -30.24
C VAL A 4 -0.98 -59.56 -30.43
N LEU A 5 -1.51 -58.63 -31.25
CA LEU A 5 -1.34 -57.15 -31.28
C LEU A 5 0.05 -56.51 -31.06
N GLY A 6 0.53 -55.82 -32.10
CA GLY A 6 1.47 -54.69 -31.98
C GLY A 6 0.87 -53.45 -32.63
N ASN A 7 -0.05 -52.78 -31.93
CA ASN A 7 -0.56 -51.46 -32.30
C ASN A 7 0.54 -50.42 -32.09
N ASN A 8 0.95 -49.76 -33.18
CA ASN A 8 1.63 -48.46 -33.13
C ASN A 8 0.61 -47.39 -32.73
N LEU A 9 0.51 -47.11 -31.44
CA LEU A 9 -0.16 -45.93 -30.90
C LEU A 9 0.92 -44.99 -30.36
N GLN A 10 1.02 -43.83 -30.99
CA GLN A 10 1.76 -42.67 -30.49
C GLN A 10 1.28 -42.35 -29.06
N PRO A 11 2.17 -42.01 -28.11
CA PRO A 11 1.73 -41.47 -26.84
C PRO A 11 1.17 -40.08 -27.08
N ASN A 12 -0.11 -39.92 -26.70
CA ASN A 12 -0.73 -38.63 -26.47
C ASN A 12 0.23 -37.73 -25.69
N VAL A 13 0.67 -36.65 -26.33
CA VAL A 13 1.22 -35.50 -25.62
C VAL A 13 0.05 -34.90 -24.84
N GLU A 14 0.04 -35.15 -23.53
CA GLU A 14 -0.81 -34.44 -22.59
C GLU A 14 -0.57 -32.94 -22.78
N ILE A 15 -1.56 -32.27 -23.37
CA ILE A 15 -1.68 -30.81 -23.33
C ILE A 15 -2.08 -30.48 -21.89
N GLY A 16 -1.09 -30.47 -21.01
CA GLY A 16 -1.22 -29.87 -19.69
C GLY A 16 -1.45 -28.38 -19.89
N ASN A 17 -2.67 -27.93 -19.58
CA ASN A 17 -3.03 -26.53 -19.40
C ASN A 17 -2.15 -25.88 -18.33
N ASN A 18 -0.96 -25.45 -18.71
CA ASN A 18 -0.14 -24.52 -17.92
C ASN A 18 -0.73 -23.11 -18.08
N ILE A 19 -1.90 -22.89 -17.48
CA ILE A 19 -2.34 -21.54 -17.17
C ILE A 19 -1.43 -21.10 -16.01
N SER A 20 -0.37 -20.36 -16.34
CA SER A 20 0.54 -19.74 -15.39
C SER A 20 -0.28 -18.97 -14.34
N VAL A 21 -0.37 -19.53 -13.13
CA VAL A 21 -1.03 -18.87 -11.99
C VAL A 21 -0.26 -17.60 -11.69
N GLU A 22 -0.93 -16.47 -11.80
CA GLU A 22 -0.33 -15.17 -11.55
C GLU A 22 0.10 -15.06 -10.08
N SER A 23 1.34 -14.64 -9.85
CA SER A 23 1.87 -14.47 -8.50
C SER A 23 1.07 -13.43 -7.71
N LEU A 24 0.97 -13.60 -6.39
CA LEU A 24 0.26 -12.66 -5.52
C LEU A 24 0.80 -11.23 -5.64
N ALA A 25 2.11 -11.10 -5.91
CA ALA A 25 2.78 -9.83 -6.20
C ALA A 25 2.22 -9.16 -7.46
N GLN A 26 2.04 -9.91 -8.55
CA GLN A 26 1.45 -9.40 -9.79
C GLN A 26 -0.03 -9.04 -9.60
N GLN A 27 -0.79 -9.82 -8.83
CA GLN A 27 -2.18 -9.49 -8.50
C GLN A 27 -2.30 -8.19 -7.69
N TRP A 28 -1.40 -7.98 -6.71
CA TRP A 28 -1.35 -6.73 -5.95
C TRP A 28 -0.91 -5.56 -6.82
N ALA A 29 0.06 -5.78 -7.71
CA ALA A 29 0.48 -4.78 -8.67
C ALA A 29 -0.67 -4.39 -9.63
N ARG A 30 -1.55 -5.32 -9.99
CA ARG A 30 -2.78 -5.05 -10.78
C ARG A 30 -3.87 -4.34 -9.98
N LYS A 31 -3.98 -4.56 -8.67
CA LYS A 31 -4.93 -3.88 -7.78
C LYS A 31 -4.82 -2.36 -7.94
N TYR A 32 -3.62 -1.82 -8.07
CA TYR A 32 -3.43 -0.39 -8.30
C TYR A 32 -4.03 0.11 -9.63
N LEU A 33 -4.08 -0.75 -10.66
CA LEU A 33 -4.73 -0.43 -11.94
C LEU A 33 -6.26 -0.51 -11.85
N GLN A 34 -6.81 -1.27 -10.90
CA GLN A 34 -8.26 -1.48 -10.76
C GLN A 34 -8.92 -0.44 -9.85
N ASN A 35 -8.17 0.14 -8.93
CA ASN A 35 -8.68 1.07 -7.91
C ASN A 35 -8.49 2.55 -8.25
N LEU A 36 -8.61 2.85 -9.55
CA LEU A 36 -8.60 4.20 -10.10
C LEU A 36 -9.90 4.90 -9.72
N GLN A 37 -9.98 5.42 -8.50
CA GLN A 37 -11.06 6.29 -8.06
C GLN A 37 -10.45 7.58 -7.57
N VAL A 38 -10.60 8.62 -8.38
CA VAL A 38 -10.17 9.99 -8.07
C VAL A 38 -11.00 10.53 -6.92
N ASP A 39 -10.35 11.03 -5.87
CA ASP A 39 -10.98 11.87 -4.85
C ASP A 39 -11.03 13.31 -5.39
N THR A 40 -12.23 13.78 -5.72
CA THR A 40 -12.49 14.96 -6.57
C THR A 40 -12.43 16.31 -5.86
N THR A 41 -11.52 16.52 -4.90
CA THR A 41 -11.57 17.73 -4.05
C THR A 41 -10.23 18.43 -3.86
N GLU A 42 -9.77 19.18 -4.88
CA GLU A 42 -8.94 20.38 -4.68
C GLU A 42 -9.33 21.48 -5.70
N PRO A 43 -9.24 22.78 -5.34
CA PRO A 43 -9.54 23.88 -6.24
C PRO A 43 -8.36 24.25 -7.14
N GLU A 44 -8.72 24.56 -8.38
CA GLU A 44 -7.90 24.89 -9.55
C GLU A 44 -6.84 25.98 -9.31
N SER A 45 -5.60 25.71 -9.74
CA SER A 45 -4.63 26.77 -10.02
C SER A 45 -4.61 27.07 -11.53
N SER A 46 -4.81 28.34 -11.86
CA SER A 46 -5.01 28.84 -13.21
C SER A 46 -3.69 29.31 -13.81
N GLU A 47 -2.86 28.38 -14.28
CA GLU A 47 -1.83 28.68 -15.27
C GLU A 47 -1.84 27.62 -16.39
N PRO A 48 -1.81 28.02 -17.67
CA PRO A 48 -1.66 27.09 -18.78
C PRO A 48 -0.23 26.55 -18.78
N LEU A 49 0.05 25.60 -17.89
CA LEU A 49 1.29 24.85 -17.90
C LEU A 49 1.38 24.06 -19.20
N ASN A 50 2.55 24.10 -19.82
CA ASN A 50 2.83 23.34 -21.03
C ASN A 50 2.95 21.85 -20.67
N LEU A 51 1.82 21.17 -20.48
CA LEU A 51 1.73 19.77 -20.05
C LEU A 51 2.63 18.87 -20.89
N SER A 52 2.73 19.16 -22.19
CA SER A 52 3.59 18.44 -23.12
C SER A 52 5.06 18.46 -22.71
N ALA A 53 5.54 19.57 -22.12
CA ALA A 53 6.88 19.68 -21.60
C ALA A 53 7.04 18.88 -20.30
N LEU A 54 6.07 18.91 -19.39
CA LEU A 54 6.13 18.21 -18.09
C LEU A 54 6.07 16.69 -18.22
N VAL A 55 5.23 16.16 -19.11
CA VAL A 55 5.10 14.71 -19.32
C VAL A 55 6.19 14.14 -20.24
N SER A 56 6.97 15.00 -20.89
CA SER A 56 8.13 14.59 -21.70
C SER A 56 9.22 13.95 -20.83
N LEU A 57 10.12 13.20 -21.46
CA LEU A 57 11.30 12.65 -20.77
C LEU A 57 12.11 13.75 -20.07
N GLU A 58 12.38 14.86 -20.77
CA GLU A 58 13.13 16.00 -20.21
C GLU A 58 12.37 16.66 -19.04
N GLY A 59 11.04 16.76 -19.13
CA GLY A 59 10.20 17.26 -18.04
C GLY A 59 10.30 16.39 -16.79
N ARG A 60 10.13 15.08 -16.96
CA ARG A 60 10.24 14.12 -15.85
C ARG A 60 11.64 14.08 -15.25
N GLU A 61 12.69 14.17 -16.07
CA GLU A 61 14.06 14.26 -15.59
C GLU A 61 14.28 15.53 -14.75
N LYS A 62 13.72 16.67 -15.16
CA LYS A 62 13.75 17.92 -14.38
C LYS A 62 13.04 17.77 -13.04
N THR A 63 11.83 17.20 -13.03
CA THR A 63 11.08 16.94 -11.78
C THR A 63 11.85 15.98 -10.87
N ALA A 64 12.40 14.89 -11.41
CA ALA A 64 13.20 13.94 -10.65
C ALA A 64 14.47 14.61 -10.06
N GLN A 65 15.16 15.44 -10.84
CA GLN A 65 16.34 16.17 -10.38
C GLN A 65 16.00 17.19 -9.27
N LYS A 66 14.85 17.88 -9.40
CA LYS A 66 14.33 18.81 -8.38
C LYS A 66 14.08 18.07 -7.06
N ILE A 67 13.45 16.90 -7.11
CA ILE A 67 13.22 16.04 -5.95
C ILE A 67 14.54 15.58 -5.34
N MET A 68 15.45 15.03 -6.16
CA MET A 68 16.75 14.50 -5.68
C MET A 68 17.62 15.56 -5.02
N THR A 69 17.61 16.79 -5.55
CA THR A 69 18.37 17.91 -4.98
C THR A 69 17.84 18.30 -3.59
N SER A 70 16.53 18.23 -3.39
CA SER A 70 15.86 18.59 -2.14
C SER A 70 15.86 17.46 -1.10
N LEU A 71 15.92 16.20 -1.55
CA LEU A 71 15.69 14.98 -0.77
C LEU A 71 16.47 14.91 0.54
N ARG A 72 17.76 15.26 0.55
CA ARG A 72 18.56 15.22 1.79
C ARG A 72 18.04 16.19 2.85
N SER A 73 17.79 17.43 2.45
CA SER A 73 17.31 18.48 3.36
C SER A 73 15.89 18.20 3.85
N VAL A 74 15.04 17.69 2.96
CA VAL A 74 13.67 17.32 3.27
C VAL A 74 13.62 16.11 4.19
N SER A 75 14.44 15.08 3.93
CA SER A 75 14.56 13.91 4.80
C SER A 75 15.00 14.28 6.22
N ALA A 76 15.93 15.22 6.39
CA ALA A 76 16.31 15.70 7.72
C ALA A 76 15.16 16.43 8.44
N LYS A 77 14.39 17.26 7.72
CA LYS A 77 13.19 17.92 8.29
C LYS A 77 12.09 16.93 8.64
N ALA A 78 11.88 15.92 7.80
CA ALA A 78 10.96 14.83 8.03
C ALA A 78 11.34 14.06 9.31
N TRP A 79 12.63 13.84 9.54
CA TRP A 79 13.09 13.18 10.76
C TRP A 79 12.74 13.98 12.01
N ASN A 80 12.94 15.30 11.98
CA ASN A 80 12.54 16.16 13.10
C ASN A 80 11.03 16.07 13.38
N LYS A 81 10.18 15.99 12.34
CA LYS A 81 8.73 15.74 12.52
C LYS A 81 8.46 14.37 13.12
N THR A 82 9.13 13.32 12.63
CA THR A 82 9.00 11.95 13.15
C THR A 82 9.41 11.84 14.62
N GLU A 83 10.53 12.45 14.98
CA GLU A 83 11.02 12.48 16.36
C GLU A 83 10.09 13.29 17.26
N ALA A 84 9.62 14.45 16.81
CA ALA A 84 8.64 15.24 17.55
C ALA A 84 7.33 14.46 17.81
N LEU A 85 6.93 13.61 16.86
CA LEU A 85 5.74 12.77 17.00
C LEU A 85 5.95 11.59 17.96
N LEU A 86 7.09 10.89 17.85
CA LEU A 86 7.26 9.56 18.48
C LEU A 86 8.26 9.51 19.65
N SER A 87 8.93 10.62 19.98
CA SER A 87 9.95 10.64 21.05
C SER A 87 9.40 10.27 22.43
N GLU A 88 8.18 10.66 22.78
CA GLU A 88 7.55 10.24 24.03
C GLU A 88 7.16 8.76 24.00
N GLU A 89 6.79 8.23 22.85
CA GLU A 89 6.48 6.81 22.68
C GLU A 89 7.71 5.93 22.94
N VAL A 90 8.92 6.39 22.62
CA VAL A 90 10.17 5.67 22.96
C VAL A 90 10.24 5.39 24.46
N LYS A 91 9.91 6.38 25.29
CA LYS A 91 9.92 6.25 26.75
C LYS A 91 8.75 5.41 27.25
N GLN A 92 7.54 5.75 26.79
CA GLN A 92 6.28 5.10 27.21
C GLN A 92 6.31 3.59 26.94
N HIS A 93 6.85 3.19 25.79
CA HIS A 93 6.87 1.82 25.32
C HIS A 93 8.20 1.09 25.56
N GLN A 94 9.14 1.74 26.26
CA GLN A 94 10.47 1.23 26.60
C GLN A 94 11.23 0.73 25.36
N ILE A 95 11.10 1.46 24.25
CA ILE A 95 11.83 1.17 23.02
C ILE A 95 13.29 1.54 23.27
N ASN A 96 14.21 0.64 22.96
CA ASN A 96 15.64 0.92 23.10
C ASN A 96 16.05 2.03 22.09
N PRO A 97 16.49 3.21 22.53
CA PRO A 97 16.84 4.29 21.60
C PRO A 97 18.02 3.94 20.68
N SER A 98 18.92 3.03 21.11
CA SER A 98 20.11 2.67 20.34
C SER A 98 19.84 1.86 19.07
N ILE A 99 18.64 1.29 18.93
CA ILE A 99 18.22 0.57 17.72
C ILE A 99 17.53 1.50 16.70
N ILE A 100 17.31 2.77 17.06
CA ILE A 100 16.78 3.80 16.17
C ILE A 100 17.95 4.58 15.59
N ASN A 101 18.25 4.37 14.31
CA ASN A 101 19.35 5.05 13.62
C ASN A 101 18.81 5.98 12.51
N PRO A 102 18.67 7.29 12.78
CA PRO A 102 18.12 8.25 11.82
C PRO A 102 18.89 8.27 10.49
N TRP A 103 20.21 8.17 10.55
CA TRP A 103 21.08 8.25 9.38
C TRP A 103 20.93 7.03 8.48
N GLU A 104 20.76 5.86 9.07
CA GLU A 104 20.56 4.62 8.34
C GLU A 104 19.18 4.57 7.70
N ILE A 105 18.14 5.00 8.43
CA ILE A 105 16.78 5.13 7.90
C ILE A 105 16.77 6.11 6.72
N ALA A 106 17.41 7.27 6.85
CA ALA A 106 17.53 8.25 5.77
C ALA A 106 18.31 7.70 4.57
N ALA A 107 19.39 6.96 4.79
CA ALA A 107 20.17 6.34 3.72
C ALA A 107 19.38 5.27 2.96
N ASP A 108 18.60 4.45 3.67
CA ASP A 108 17.73 3.45 3.05
C ASP A 108 16.57 4.12 2.31
N SER A 109 16.00 5.19 2.86
CA SER A 109 14.99 6.02 2.21
C SER A 109 15.47 6.62 0.90
N PHE A 110 16.70 7.16 0.88
CA PHE A 110 17.31 7.71 -0.32
C PHE A 110 17.39 6.70 -1.46
N LYS A 111 17.75 5.44 -1.17
CA LYS A 111 17.83 4.37 -2.19
C LYS A 111 16.46 4.07 -2.80
N ILE A 112 15.41 4.05 -1.98
CA ILE A 112 14.04 3.78 -2.45
C ILE A 112 13.53 4.93 -3.33
N TYR A 113 13.70 6.19 -2.90
CA TYR A 113 13.31 7.33 -3.72
C TYR A 113 14.08 7.40 -5.04
N GLN A 114 15.39 7.13 -5.03
CA GLN A 114 16.17 7.07 -6.27
C GLN A 114 15.59 6.03 -7.24
N LYS A 115 15.33 4.79 -6.78
CA LYS A 115 14.73 3.75 -7.63
C LYS A 115 13.35 4.15 -8.15
N ALA A 116 12.53 4.78 -7.32
CA ALA A 116 11.21 5.25 -7.74
C ALA A 116 11.31 6.33 -8.82
N LEU A 117 12.27 7.24 -8.70
CA LEU A 117 12.52 8.29 -9.70
C LEU A 117 13.13 7.74 -11.00
N ASP A 118 13.96 6.71 -10.92
CA ASP A 118 14.48 6.01 -12.10
C ASP A 118 13.33 5.36 -12.89
N VAL A 119 12.36 4.73 -12.21
CA VAL A 119 11.15 4.18 -12.86
C VAL A 119 10.28 5.30 -13.42
N TYR A 120 10.06 6.37 -12.66
CA TYR A 120 9.28 7.54 -13.07
C TYR A 120 9.78 8.17 -14.37
N THR A 121 11.11 8.32 -14.50
CA THR A 121 11.75 8.89 -15.69
C THR A 121 11.72 7.93 -16.88
N GLN A 122 12.06 6.65 -16.68
CA GLN A 122 12.02 5.63 -17.74
C GLN A 122 10.62 5.48 -18.37
N GLN A 123 9.57 5.67 -17.57
CA GLN A 123 8.21 5.51 -18.05
C GLN A 123 7.78 6.56 -19.09
N ALA A 124 8.40 7.75 -19.10
CA ALA A 124 8.17 8.74 -20.16
C ALA A 124 8.62 8.24 -21.55
N ALA A 125 9.60 7.33 -21.62
CA ALA A 125 10.09 6.79 -22.88
C ALA A 125 9.14 5.76 -23.52
N VAL A 126 8.24 5.16 -22.73
CA VAL A 126 7.46 3.96 -23.14
C VAL A 126 6.08 4.31 -23.69
N ARG A 127 5.50 5.48 -23.39
CA ARG A 127 4.15 5.83 -23.86
C ARG A 127 4.09 7.20 -24.55
N PRO A 128 3.51 7.29 -25.77
CA PRO A 128 3.49 8.54 -26.51
C PRO A 128 2.56 9.58 -25.88
N LEU A 129 3.03 10.83 -25.87
CA LEU A 129 2.30 12.07 -25.57
C LEU A 129 0.89 12.14 -26.20
N SER A 130 0.64 11.43 -27.30
CA SER A 130 -0.61 11.47 -28.05
C SER A 130 -1.85 11.06 -27.26
N LEU A 131 -1.74 10.21 -26.23
CA LEU A 131 -2.90 9.79 -25.43
C LEU A 131 -3.29 10.88 -24.40
N VAL A 132 -2.29 11.49 -23.79
CA VAL A 132 -2.45 12.60 -22.83
C VAL A 132 -2.94 13.87 -23.56
N MET A 133 -2.43 14.12 -24.77
CA MET A 133 -2.85 15.26 -25.59
C MET A 133 -4.30 15.17 -26.06
N LYS A 134 -4.82 13.97 -26.38
CA LYS A 134 -6.24 13.80 -26.75
C LYS A 134 -7.20 14.19 -25.63
N MET A 135 -6.83 13.95 -24.37
CA MET A 135 -7.66 14.31 -23.21
C MET A 135 -7.59 15.81 -22.90
N ALA A 136 -6.49 16.47 -23.28
CA ALA A 136 -6.30 17.91 -23.15
C ALA A 136 -7.08 18.74 -24.18
N GLU A 137 -7.29 18.21 -25.39
CA GLU A 137 -7.98 18.91 -26.49
C GLU A 137 -9.51 18.98 -26.29
N GLU A 138 -10.09 18.18 -25.39
CA GLU A 138 -11.55 18.13 -25.14
C GLU A 138 -12.08 19.22 -24.18
N GLY A 139 -11.25 20.20 -23.79
CA GLY A 139 -11.71 21.44 -23.15
C GLY A 139 -12.32 21.30 -21.74
N ASN A 140 -11.97 20.24 -21.01
CA ASN A 140 -12.53 19.97 -19.68
C ASN A 140 -11.64 20.49 -18.54
N THR A 141 -12.28 21.08 -17.53
CA THR A 141 -11.77 21.40 -16.18
C THR A 141 -11.37 20.17 -15.35
N LEU A 142 -11.17 19.01 -15.99
CA LEU A 142 -10.80 17.71 -15.43
C LEU A 142 -9.30 17.39 -15.63
N TYR A 143 -8.47 18.41 -15.82
CA TYR A 143 -7.11 18.24 -16.34
C TYR A 143 -6.17 17.52 -15.36
N GLU A 144 -6.20 17.90 -14.09
CA GLU A 144 -5.42 17.26 -13.02
C GLU A 144 -5.99 15.88 -12.69
N GLN A 145 -7.31 15.72 -12.73
CA GLN A 145 -8.01 14.47 -12.45
C GLN A 145 -7.74 13.40 -13.52
N ALA A 146 -7.78 13.79 -14.80
CA ALA A 146 -7.43 12.89 -15.90
C ALA A 146 -5.95 12.49 -15.84
N LEU A 147 -5.08 13.39 -15.38
CA LEU A 147 -3.65 13.12 -15.21
C LEU A 147 -3.37 12.23 -14.00
N GLU A 148 -4.09 12.41 -12.90
CA GLU A 148 -4.06 11.55 -11.73
C GLU A 148 -4.51 10.12 -12.09
N VAL A 149 -5.67 9.98 -12.75
CA VAL A 149 -6.13 8.69 -13.31
C VAL A 149 -5.09 8.09 -14.24
N TYR A 150 -4.52 8.89 -15.14
CA TYR A 150 -3.49 8.44 -16.06
C TYR A 150 -2.22 7.96 -15.32
N THR A 151 -1.82 8.65 -14.25
CA THR A 151 -0.61 8.32 -13.49
C THR A 151 -0.83 7.09 -12.62
N GLU A 152 -1.97 7.00 -11.93
CA GLU A 152 -2.39 5.83 -11.17
C GLU A 152 -2.56 4.59 -12.08
N GLN A 153 -2.98 4.77 -13.34
CA GLN A 153 -3.06 3.70 -14.34
C GLN A 153 -1.70 3.16 -14.80
N VAL A 154 -0.61 3.89 -14.55
CA VAL A 154 0.64 3.71 -15.30
C VAL A 154 1.83 3.42 -14.37
N ALA A 155 1.96 4.16 -13.27
CA ALA A 155 3.05 4.06 -12.27
C ALA A 155 3.17 2.73 -11.47
N PRO A 156 2.08 2.07 -11.02
CA PRO A 156 2.21 1.18 -9.86
C PRO A 156 2.77 -0.21 -10.15
N HIS A 157 2.49 -0.79 -11.32
CA HIS A 157 2.81 -2.20 -11.56
C HIS A 157 4.31 -2.43 -11.64
N GLN A 158 5.02 -1.61 -12.43
CA GLN A 158 6.47 -1.71 -12.57
C GLN A 158 7.15 -1.31 -11.26
N LEU A 159 6.71 -0.20 -10.64
CA LEU A 159 7.33 0.26 -9.40
C LEU A 159 7.22 -0.78 -8.28
N ALA A 160 6.03 -1.34 -8.04
CA ALA A 160 5.82 -2.35 -7.01
C ALA A 160 6.76 -3.55 -7.17
N THR A 161 6.97 -4.00 -8.41
CA THR A 161 7.93 -5.09 -8.69
C THR A 161 9.39 -4.69 -8.48
N VAL A 162 9.75 -3.43 -8.73
CA VAL A 162 11.13 -2.92 -8.62
C VAL A 162 11.53 -2.69 -7.16
N ILE A 163 10.65 -2.12 -6.34
CA ILE A 163 10.97 -1.74 -4.95
C ILE A 163 10.47 -2.74 -3.90
N GLY A 164 9.58 -3.66 -4.26
CA GLY A 164 8.89 -4.52 -3.29
C GLY A 164 9.84 -5.36 -2.44
N ALA A 165 10.85 -5.98 -3.06
CA ALA A 165 11.85 -6.77 -2.34
C ALA A 165 12.74 -5.89 -1.44
N ASP A 166 13.13 -4.70 -1.89
CA ASP A 166 13.97 -3.78 -1.11
C ASP A 166 13.22 -3.24 0.11
N ILE A 167 11.97 -2.81 -0.08
CA ILE A 167 11.12 -2.35 1.03
C ILE A 167 10.82 -3.53 1.97
N GLY A 168 10.58 -4.72 1.45
CA GLY A 168 10.47 -5.93 2.26
C GLY A 168 11.71 -6.19 3.12
N ALA A 169 12.91 -5.99 2.56
CA ALA A 169 14.16 -6.10 3.30
C ALA A 169 14.33 -4.99 4.36
N ILE A 170 13.95 -3.74 4.04
CA ILE A 170 13.90 -2.62 5.01
C ILE A 170 12.96 -2.98 6.16
N ARG A 171 11.73 -3.42 5.86
CA ARG A 171 10.77 -3.84 6.87
C ARG A 171 11.33 -4.93 7.77
N LYS A 172 11.87 -5.99 7.18
CA LYS A 172 12.48 -7.11 7.92
C LYS A 172 13.64 -6.64 8.81
N LYS A 173 14.51 -5.77 8.29
CA LYS A 173 15.64 -5.20 9.03
C LYS A 173 15.16 -4.46 10.27
N TYR A 174 14.28 -3.47 10.11
CA TYR A 174 13.87 -2.61 11.21
C TYR A 174 12.88 -3.29 12.17
N ALA A 175 12.03 -4.20 11.69
CA ALA A 175 11.09 -4.94 12.54
C ALA A 175 11.73 -6.13 13.28
N SER A 176 12.96 -6.54 12.94
CA SER A 176 13.57 -7.76 13.51
C SER A 176 13.87 -7.71 15.00
N LEU A 177 14.22 -6.53 15.52
CA LEU A 177 14.55 -6.34 16.94
C LEU A 177 13.33 -5.86 17.73
N ASP A 178 12.64 -4.86 17.19
CA ASP A 178 11.42 -4.32 17.76
C ASP A 178 10.51 -3.87 16.60
N PRO A 179 9.37 -4.54 16.40
CA PRO A 179 8.46 -4.23 15.30
C PRO A 179 7.96 -2.79 15.28
N ARG A 180 7.97 -2.09 16.43
CA ARG A 180 7.58 -0.67 16.51
C ARG A 180 8.54 0.26 15.79
N ILE A 181 9.79 -0.15 15.55
CA ILE A 181 10.75 0.68 14.77
C ILE A 181 10.24 0.93 13.37
N ILE A 182 9.42 0.02 12.80
CA ILE A 182 8.83 0.28 11.48
C ILE A 182 7.94 1.53 11.48
N GLY A 183 7.35 1.90 12.61
CA GLY A 183 6.60 3.16 12.75
C GLY A 183 7.47 4.39 12.50
N PHE A 184 8.70 4.41 13.00
CA PHE A 184 9.66 5.51 12.75
C PHE A 184 10.04 5.57 11.27
N VAL A 185 10.30 4.42 10.65
CA VAL A 185 10.63 4.34 9.23
C VAL A 185 9.44 4.82 8.39
N SER A 186 8.24 4.31 8.63
CA SER A 186 7.05 4.70 7.86
C SER A 186 6.73 6.18 8.02
N MET A 187 6.83 6.74 9.24
CA MET A 187 6.63 8.18 9.45
C MET A 187 7.71 9.04 8.78
N GLN A 188 8.97 8.59 8.78
CA GLN A 188 10.06 9.28 8.08
C GLN A 188 9.78 9.35 6.57
N PHE A 189 9.37 8.24 5.95
CA PHE A 189 9.00 8.22 4.54
C PHE A 189 7.75 9.04 4.26
N HIS A 190 6.72 8.92 5.08
CA HIS A 190 5.49 9.68 4.92
C HIS A 190 5.75 11.20 4.90
N TYR A 191 6.45 11.72 5.91
CA TYR A 191 6.78 13.16 5.95
C TYR A 191 7.77 13.58 4.87
N THR A 192 8.67 12.67 4.44
CA THR A 192 9.57 12.96 3.31
C THR A 192 8.76 13.10 2.02
N SER A 193 7.85 12.16 1.72
CA SER A 193 6.96 12.20 0.56
C SER A 193 6.10 13.47 0.57
N GLU A 194 5.43 13.76 1.69
CA GLU A 194 4.60 14.96 1.88
C GLU A 194 5.37 16.24 1.54
N MET A 195 6.50 16.48 2.22
CA MET A 195 7.30 17.69 2.03
C MET A 195 7.93 17.79 0.64
N LEU A 196 8.30 16.67 0.02
CA LEU A 196 8.79 16.67 -1.37
C LEU A 196 7.69 17.13 -2.32
N THR A 197 6.47 16.62 -2.14
CA THR A 197 5.33 16.96 -3.00
C THR A 197 4.81 18.39 -2.82
N GLU A 198 4.91 18.96 -1.62
CA GLU A 198 4.56 20.36 -1.35
C GLU A 198 5.42 21.35 -2.16
N SER A 199 6.66 20.96 -2.50
CA SER A 199 7.60 21.79 -3.26
C SER A 199 7.38 21.77 -4.78
N LEU A 200 6.46 20.92 -5.26
CA LEU A 200 6.16 20.72 -6.67
C LEU A 200 4.92 21.50 -7.10
N ASP A 201 4.85 21.84 -8.39
CA ASP A 201 3.60 22.33 -8.97
C ASP A 201 2.52 21.23 -8.97
N SER A 202 1.24 21.61 -9.17
CA SER A 202 0.12 20.68 -9.02
C SER A 202 0.21 19.49 -9.99
N VAL A 203 0.67 19.73 -11.21
CA VAL A 203 0.82 18.72 -12.26
C VAL A 203 1.96 17.77 -11.93
N GLU A 204 3.14 18.29 -11.57
CA GLU A 204 4.28 17.51 -11.08
C GLU A 204 3.87 16.65 -9.88
N ARG A 205 3.11 17.23 -8.95
CA ARG A 205 2.60 16.57 -7.75
C ARG A 205 1.69 15.39 -8.09
N SER A 206 0.70 15.57 -8.96
CA SER A 206 -0.17 14.47 -9.42
C SER A 206 0.62 13.38 -10.13
N LEU A 207 1.60 13.73 -10.95
CA LEU A 207 2.44 12.78 -11.69
C LEU A 207 3.36 11.95 -10.79
N ILE A 208 3.90 12.51 -9.71
CA ILE A 208 4.80 11.78 -8.80
C ILE A 208 4.05 11.11 -7.65
N GLY A 209 2.90 11.65 -7.25
CA GLY A 209 2.13 11.21 -6.08
C GLY A 209 1.82 9.73 -6.08
N ALA A 210 1.47 9.16 -7.24
CA ALA A 210 1.20 7.73 -7.38
C ALA A 210 2.43 6.85 -7.06
N TYR A 211 3.64 7.30 -7.39
CA TYR A 211 4.88 6.56 -7.09
C TYR A 211 5.16 6.58 -5.58
N PHE A 212 4.98 7.74 -4.94
CA PHE A 212 5.16 7.87 -3.50
C PHE A 212 4.10 7.09 -2.72
N LYS A 213 2.86 7.02 -3.22
CA LYS A 213 1.81 6.18 -2.65
C LYS A 213 2.20 4.69 -2.64
N VAL A 214 2.81 4.19 -3.72
CA VAL A 214 3.27 2.79 -3.77
C VAL A 214 4.38 2.53 -2.75
N ILE A 215 5.30 3.49 -2.55
CA ILE A 215 6.33 3.40 -1.50
C ILE A 215 5.67 3.31 -0.12
N ASP A 216 4.75 4.22 0.19
CA ASP A 216 4.00 4.22 1.45
C ASP A 216 3.31 2.87 1.68
N ASP A 217 2.51 2.40 0.71
CA ASP A 217 1.74 1.15 0.85
C ASP A 217 2.65 -0.05 1.17
N HIS A 218 3.81 -0.17 0.50
CA HIS A 218 4.78 -1.24 0.77
C HIS A 218 5.48 -1.08 2.13
N LEU A 219 5.58 0.15 2.65
CA LEU A 219 6.15 0.42 3.97
C LEU A 219 5.17 0.25 5.11
N TYR A 220 3.87 0.46 4.91
CA TYR A 220 2.85 0.25 5.94
C TYR A 220 2.44 -1.23 6.04
N MET A 221 2.41 -1.95 4.92
CA MET A 221 1.92 -3.33 4.86
C MET A 221 3.04 -4.35 4.61
N PRO A 222 3.02 -5.54 5.25
CA PRO A 222 4.04 -6.59 5.05
C PRO A 222 3.80 -7.38 3.75
N LEU A 223 3.69 -6.70 2.61
CA LEU A 223 3.33 -7.30 1.31
C LEU A 223 4.31 -8.38 0.85
N GLN A 224 5.62 -8.12 0.96
CA GLN A 224 6.65 -9.10 0.60
C GLN A 224 6.52 -10.40 1.43
N ARG A 225 6.22 -10.27 2.73
CA ARG A 225 5.97 -11.43 3.61
C ARG A 225 4.71 -12.19 3.20
N ALA A 226 3.66 -11.48 2.79
CA ALA A 226 2.45 -12.10 2.24
C ALA A 226 2.75 -12.89 0.96
N TYR A 227 3.58 -12.35 0.06
CA TYR A 227 3.99 -13.03 -1.17
C TYR A 227 4.81 -14.30 -0.88
N GLU A 228 5.78 -14.20 0.03
CA GLU A 228 6.60 -15.33 0.47
C GLU A 228 5.80 -16.42 1.18
N ALA A 229 4.80 -16.03 1.97
CA ALA A 229 3.89 -16.96 2.63
C ALA A 229 3.00 -17.65 1.57
N ALA A 230 2.39 -16.88 0.66
CA ALA A 230 1.55 -17.41 -0.41
C ALA A 230 2.29 -18.41 -1.32
N ALA A 231 3.58 -18.18 -1.60
CA ALA A 231 4.39 -19.08 -2.42
C ALA A 231 4.62 -20.48 -1.79
N LYS A 232 4.32 -20.65 -0.49
CA LYS A 232 4.45 -21.94 0.21
C LYS A 232 3.17 -22.79 0.16
N HIS A 233 2.08 -22.26 -0.37
CA HIS A 233 0.80 -22.97 -0.46
C HIS A 233 0.67 -23.76 -1.76
N ASP A 234 0.04 -24.93 -1.65
CA ASP A 234 -0.43 -25.70 -2.80
C ASP A 234 -1.54 -24.97 -3.56
N TYR A 235 -1.70 -25.32 -4.83
CA TYR A 235 -2.67 -24.70 -5.73
C TYR A 235 -4.13 -24.84 -5.28
N ASP A 236 -4.49 -25.95 -4.61
CA ASP A 236 -5.82 -26.22 -4.09
C ASP A 236 -6.04 -25.69 -2.67
N SER A 237 -5.08 -24.93 -2.12
CA SER A 237 -5.18 -24.39 -0.79
C SER A 237 -6.37 -23.43 -0.66
N THR A 238 -7.28 -23.77 0.25
CA THR A 238 -8.48 -22.97 0.52
C THR A 238 -8.13 -21.57 1.04
N ILE A 239 -7.05 -21.44 1.82
CA ILE A 239 -6.59 -20.13 2.34
C ILE A 239 -6.03 -19.29 1.19
N LEU A 240 -5.15 -19.86 0.36
CA LEU A 240 -4.59 -19.14 -0.79
C LEU A 240 -5.70 -18.65 -1.72
N SER A 241 -6.66 -19.53 -2.05
CA SER A 241 -7.82 -19.18 -2.86
C SER A 241 -8.65 -18.05 -2.24
N ALA A 242 -8.86 -18.04 -0.92
CA ALA A 242 -9.56 -16.95 -0.23
C ALA A 242 -8.82 -15.61 -0.36
N VAL A 243 -7.50 -15.61 -0.17
CA VAL A 243 -6.67 -14.39 -0.31
C VAL A 243 -6.68 -13.89 -1.76
N GLN A 244 -6.53 -14.78 -2.74
CA GLN A 244 -6.59 -14.43 -4.16
C GLN A 244 -7.94 -13.84 -4.57
N GLN A 245 -9.03 -14.24 -3.91
CA GLN A 245 -10.36 -13.69 -4.16
C GLN A 245 -10.57 -12.31 -3.52
N LEU A 246 -10.07 -12.10 -2.30
CA LEU A 246 -10.22 -10.81 -1.59
C LEU A 246 -9.25 -9.73 -2.07
N LEU A 247 -8.04 -10.10 -2.48
CA LEU A 247 -6.97 -9.15 -2.77
C LEU A 247 -7.33 -8.14 -3.87
N PRO A 248 -7.90 -8.55 -5.02
CA PRO A 248 -8.27 -7.60 -6.09
C PRO A 248 -9.32 -6.57 -5.64
N ILE A 249 -10.22 -6.94 -4.74
CA ILE A 249 -11.33 -6.09 -4.26
C ILE A 249 -11.03 -5.42 -2.89
N SER A 250 -9.81 -5.56 -2.37
CA SER A 250 -9.47 -5.12 -1.01
C SER A 250 -9.59 -3.60 -0.79
N THR A 251 -9.27 -2.78 -1.79
CA THR A 251 -9.51 -1.32 -1.70
C THR A 251 -10.99 -1.02 -1.76
N GLN A 252 -11.78 -1.71 -2.59
CA GLN A 252 -13.23 -1.53 -2.63
C GLN A 252 -13.86 -1.84 -1.26
N ILE A 253 -13.42 -2.93 -0.62
CA ILE A 253 -13.81 -3.27 0.75
C ILE A 253 -13.43 -2.14 1.72
N ALA A 254 -12.18 -1.67 1.67
CA ALA A 254 -11.70 -0.59 2.53
C ALA A 254 -12.50 0.71 2.34
N THR A 255 -12.71 1.15 1.10
CA THR A 255 -13.51 2.33 0.76
C THR A 255 -14.94 2.22 1.27
N LYS A 256 -15.59 1.07 1.09
CA LYS A 256 -16.96 0.82 1.59
C LYS A 256 -17.02 0.90 3.12
N ILE A 257 -16.04 0.32 3.81
CA ILE A 257 -15.94 0.36 5.27
C ILE A 257 -15.71 1.80 5.74
N CYS A 258 -14.76 2.53 5.16
CA CYS A 258 -14.46 3.91 5.53
C CYS A 258 -15.65 4.83 5.28
N GLN A 259 -16.33 4.69 4.15
CA GLN A 259 -17.56 5.43 3.86
C GLN A 259 -18.63 5.19 4.93
N ARG A 260 -18.82 3.92 5.32
CA ARG A 260 -19.78 3.58 6.36
C ARG A 260 -19.39 4.14 7.73
N VAL A 261 -18.10 4.16 8.05
CA VAL A 261 -17.57 4.74 9.29
C VAL A 261 -17.74 6.26 9.32
N ILE A 262 -17.52 6.96 8.21
CA ILE A 262 -17.77 8.41 8.09
C ILE A 262 -19.24 8.72 8.40
N GLU A 263 -20.17 7.93 7.88
CA GLU A 263 -21.61 8.09 8.15
C GLU A 263 -21.97 7.86 9.62
N LEU A 264 -21.32 6.91 10.28
CA LEU A 264 -21.57 6.58 11.69
C LEU A 264 -20.92 7.58 12.66
N PHE A 265 -19.81 8.20 12.26
CA PHE A 265 -19.03 9.11 13.09
C PHE A 265 -18.75 10.46 12.39
N PRO A 266 -19.80 11.22 12.00
CA PRO A 266 -19.65 12.39 11.14
C PRO A 266 -18.87 13.55 11.79
N THR A 267 -18.80 13.59 13.12
CA THR A 267 -18.11 14.63 13.90
C THR A 267 -16.75 14.17 14.46
N TYR A 268 -16.33 12.94 14.15
CA TYR A 268 -15.07 12.40 14.64
C TYR A 268 -13.88 13.11 14.00
N ARG A 269 -12.88 13.44 14.83
CA ARG A 269 -11.69 14.18 14.42
C ARG A 269 -10.41 13.48 14.89
N THR A 270 -9.49 13.24 13.96
CA THR A 270 -8.13 12.75 14.21
C THR A 270 -7.18 13.92 14.48
N MET A 271 -5.88 13.65 14.62
CA MET A 271 -4.85 14.70 14.62
C MET A 271 -4.87 15.50 13.30
N SER A 272 -5.17 14.86 12.17
CA SER A 272 -5.06 15.43 10.84
C SER A 272 -6.36 16.06 10.31
N GLY A 273 -7.51 15.87 10.96
CA GLY A 273 -8.79 16.43 10.50
C GLY A 273 -10.01 15.55 10.76
N PHE A 274 -11.14 15.93 10.17
CA PHE A 274 -12.37 15.11 10.18
C PHE A 274 -12.26 13.91 9.23
N LEU A 275 -13.00 12.83 9.50
CA LEU A 275 -12.97 11.61 8.67
C LEU A 275 -13.37 11.85 7.20
N ILE A 276 -14.19 12.86 6.94
CA ILE A 276 -14.64 13.22 5.58
C ILE A 276 -13.55 13.96 4.77
N GLU A 277 -12.51 14.48 5.44
CA GLU A 277 -11.43 15.19 4.74
C GLU A 277 -10.59 14.19 3.92
N PRO A 278 -10.21 14.53 2.67
CA PRO A 278 -9.57 13.58 1.74
C PRO A 278 -8.31 12.91 2.27
N VAL A 279 -7.46 13.66 2.97
CA VAL A 279 -6.22 13.15 3.59
C VAL A 279 -6.54 12.11 4.65
N VAL A 280 -7.53 12.38 5.52
CA VAL A 280 -7.94 11.46 6.59
C VAL A 280 -8.63 10.24 6.01
N LYS A 281 -9.49 10.42 5.00
CA LYS A 281 -10.15 9.32 4.27
C LYS A 281 -9.13 8.39 3.62
N THR A 282 -8.13 8.92 2.93
CA THR A 282 -7.04 8.14 2.33
C THR A 282 -6.26 7.35 3.37
N SER A 283 -5.92 7.97 4.50
CA SER A 283 -5.24 7.28 5.61
C SER A 283 -6.11 6.20 6.25
N SER A 284 -7.42 6.43 6.37
CA SER A 284 -8.37 5.46 6.92
C SER A 284 -8.52 4.23 6.02
N ILE A 285 -8.57 4.44 4.70
CA ILE A 285 -8.60 3.36 3.72
C ILE A 285 -7.34 2.51 3.85
N ARG A 286 -6.17 3.16 3.95
CA ARG A 286 -4.88 2.48 4.14
C ARG A 286 -4.85 1.64 5.41
N ASP A 287 -5.39 2.12 6.53
CA ASP A 287 -5.48 1.35 7.77
C ASP A 287 -6.31 0.08 7.59
N VAL A 288 -7.49 0.18 6.93
CA VAL A 288 -8.33 -1.00 6.67
C VAL A 288 -7.64 -2.00 5.73
N GLU A 289 -6.92 -1.53 4.71
CA GLU A 289 -6.09 -2.38 3.85
C GLU A 289 -4.95 -3.04 4.62
N MET A 290 -4.32 -2.31 5.55
CA MET A 290 -3.29 -2.85 6.43
C MET A 290 -3.85 -4.00 7.27
N PHE A 291 -5.01 -3.84 7.91
CA PHE A 291 -5.66 -4.92 8.65
C PHE A 291 -5.94 -6.15 7.78
N GLN A 292 -6.39 -5.94 6.54
CA GLN A 292 -6.60 -7.02 5.57
C GLN A 292 -5.29 -7.77 5.26
N VAL A 293 -4.20 -7.06 4.96
CA VAL A 293 -2.92 -7.70 4.62
C VAL A 293 -2.35 -8.48 5.81
N TYR A 294 -2.37 -7.93 7.02
CA TYR A 294 -1.90 -8.67 8.19
C TYR A 294 -2.76 -9.90 8.50
N LEU A 295 -4.08 -9.82 8.30
CA LEU A 295 -4.96 -10.98 8.39
C LEU A 295 -4.53 -12.07 7.40
N TRP A 296 -4.25 -11.70 6.15
CA TRP A 296 -3.83 -12.66 5.13
C TRP A 296 -2.47 -13.26 5.44
N VAL A 297 -1.50 -12.46 5.90
CA VAL A 297 -0.19 -12.99 6.34
C VAL A 297 -0.37 -14.04 7.43
N CYS A 298 -1.16 -13.75 8.46
CA CYS A 298 -1.42 -14.71 9.53
C CYS A 298 -2.05 -16.00 9.00
N ALA A 299 -3.04 -15.88 8.11
CA ALA A 299 -3.70 -17.03 7.52
C ALA A 299 -2.75 -17.88 6.65
N LEU A 300 -1.94 -17.24 5.81
CA LEU A 300 -0.97 -17.91 4.94
C LEU A 300 0.21 -18.52 5.74
N GLU A 301 0.60 -17.92 6.85
CA GLU A 301 1.67 -18.48 7.69
C GLU A 301 1.17 -19.50 8.72
N GLY A 302 -0.15 -19.69 8.83
CA GLY A 302 -0.74 -20.62 9.78
C GLY A 302 -0.61 -20.20 11.25
N ASN A 303 -0.35 -18.92 11.54
CA ASN A 303 -0.13 -18.42 12.89
C ASN A 303 -0.51 -16.93 13.04
N ILE A 304 -0.58 -16.42 14.26
CA ILE A 304 -1.00 -15.03 14.53
C ILE A 304 0.16 -14.04 14.76
N ALA A 305 1.41 -14.45 14.52
CA ALA A 305 2.59 -13.67 14.92
C ALA A 305 2.66 -12.30 14.24
N ALA A 306 2.27 -12.19 12.96
CA ALA A 306 2.26 -10.90 12.26
C ALA A 306 1.33 -9.89 12.93
N ILE A 307 0.18 -10.33 13.45
CA ILE A 307 -0.74 -9.44 14.16
C ILE A 307 -0.23 -9.19 15.58
N GLN A 308 0.13 -10.24 16.31
CA GLN A 308 0.46 -10.16 17.73
C GLN A 308 1.76 -9.39 18.00
N GLN A 309 2.79 -9.64 17.19
CA GLN A 309 4.13 -9.14 17.45
C GLN A 309 4.41 -7.84 16.69
N GLU A 310 3.75 -7.61 15.55
CA GLU A 310 4.05 -6.49 14.67
C GLU A 310 2.89 -5.48 14.60
N LEU A 311 1.73 -5.85 14.07
CA LEU A 311 0.61 -4.91 13.90
C LEU A 311 0.10 -4.33 15.23
N PHE A 312 -0.21 -5.18 16.21
CA PHE A 312 -0.82 -4.74 17.46
C PHE A 312 0.09 -3.78 18.24
N PRO A 313 1.38 -4.07 18.50
CA PRO A 313 2.28 -3.12 19.15
C PRO A 313 2.47 -1.82 18.36
N LEU A 314 2.47 -1.89 17.04
CA LEU A 314 2.56 -0.71 16.17
C LEU A 314 1.33 0.19 16.33
N CYS A 315 0.12 -0.37 16.26
CA CYS A 315 -1.12 0.39 16.46
C CYS A 315 -1.20 0.99 17.87
N VAL A 316 -0.86 0.21 18.90
CA VAL A 316 -0.85 0.68 20.31
C VAL A 316 0.08 1.89 20.48
N MET A 317 1.21 1.91 19.77
CA MET A 317 2.12 3.06 19.77
C MET A 317 1.57 4.25 18.96
N LEU A 318 1.06 4.02 17.74
CA LEU A 318 0.76 5.12 16.81
C LEU A 318 -0.63 5.73 16.99
N TYR A 319 -1.67 4.91 17.21
CA TYR A 319 -3.06 5.38 17.17
C TYR A 319 -3.38 6.40 18.26
N PRO A 320 -2.93 6.24 19.53
CA PRO A 320 -3.11 7.28 20.54
C PRO A 320 -2.46 8.61 20.14
N THR A 321 -1.23 8.58 19.64
CA THR A 321 -0.49 9.76 19.19
C THR A 321 -1.22 10.47 18.03
N LEU A 322 -1.84 9.71 17.13
CA LEU A 322 -2.60 10.22 15.98
C LEU A 322 -4.07 10.56 16.31
N LYS A 323 -4.48 10.44 17.58
CA LYS A 323 -5.88 10.62 18.04
C LYS A 323 -6.86 9.71 17.29
N VAL A 324 -6.48 8.46 17.06
CA VAL A 324 -7.34 7.39 16.55
C VAL A 324 -7.85 6.58 17.74
N GLN A 325 -9.16 6.61 17.95
CA GLN A 325 -9.81 5.92 19.06
C GLN A 325 -10.06 4.45 18.72
N TRP A 326 -9.89 3.58 19.71
CA TRP A 326 -10.11 2.14 19.55
C TRP A 326 -11.54 1.79 19.12
N GLU A 327 -12.52 2.62 19.45
CA GLU A 327 -13.91 2.42 19.01
C GLU A 327 -14.05 2.49 17.49
N LEU A 328 -13.32 3.40 16.85
CA LEU A 328 -13.30 3.52 15.40
C LEU A 328 -12.74 2.24 14.76
N ILE A 329 -11.63 1.73 15.30
CA ILE A 329 -10.97 0.51 14.83
C ILE A 329 -11.87 -0.71 15.03
N ARG A 330 -12.54 -0.83 16.19
CA ARG A 330 -13.50 -1.90 16.45
C ARG A 330 -14.64 -1.88 15.44
N GLN A 331 -15.16 -0.70 15.10
CA GLN A 331 -16.21 -0.58 14.07
C GLN A 331 -15.69 -0.97 12.68
N MET A 332 -14.48 -0.55 12.31
CA MET A 332 -13.85 -0.95 11.04
C MET A 332 -13.68 -2.47 10.96
N LEU A 333 -13.18 -3.11 12.02
CA LEU A 333 -13.04 -4.57 12.08
C LEU A 333 -14.41 -5.26 12.02
N HIS A 334 -15.42 -4.76 12.74
CA HIS A 334 -16.78 -5.32 12.66
C HIS A 334 -17.32 -5.33 11.23
N LEU A 335 -17.15 -4.22 10.49
CA LEU A 335 -17.57 -4.12 9.09
C LEU A 335 -16.71 -5.02 8.19
N LEU A 336 -15.41 -5.11 8.43
CA LEU A 336 -14.52 -6.01 7.69
C LEU A 336 -14.95 -7.48 7.82
N ARG A 337 -15.43 -7.90 8.99
CA ARG A 337 -15.97 -9.26 9.17
C ARG A 337 -17.10 -9.57 8.19
N HIS A 338 -18.03 -8.62 8.03
CA HIS A 338 -19.17 -8.78 7.11
C HIS A 338 -18.69 -8.86 5.67
N GLU A 339 -17.77 -7.98 5.26
CA GLU A 339 -17.22 -8.02 3.90
C GLU A 339 -16.49 -9.34 3.60
N ILE A 340 -15.81 -9.95 4.58
CA ILE A 340 -15.20 -11.28 4.41
C ILE A 340 -16.26 -12.35 4.14
N TYR A 341 -17.38 -12.35 4.87
CA TYR A 341 -18.44 -13.35 4.66
C TYR A 341 -19.20 -13.16 3.36
N GLU A 342 -19.46 -11.92 2.95
CA GLU A 342 -20.20 -11.62 1.72
C GLU A 342 -19.38 -11.95 0.46
N ASN A 343 -18.05 -11.78 0.53
CA ASN A 343 -17.19 -11.95 -0.65
C ASN A 343 -16.52 -13.32 -0.76
N LEU A 344 -16.72 -14.24 0.20
CA LEU A 344 -16.12 -15.56 0.21
C LEU A 344 -17.16 -16.68 0.34
N THR A 345 -16.82 -17.87 -0.17
CA THR A 345 -17.60 -19.07 0.14
C THR A 345 -17.53 -19.39 1.63
N PRO A 346 -18.51 -20.12 2.20
CA PRO A 346 -18.47 -20.52 3.61
C PRO A 346 -17.19 -21.28 3.99
N LYS A 347 -16.66 -22.10 3.08
CA LYS A 347 -15.41 -22.84 3.30
C LYS A 347 -14.21 -21.91 3.42
N GLN A 348 -14.07 -20.94 2.51
CA GLN A 348 -13.00 -19.94 2.52
C GLN A 348 -13.12 -19.01 3.74
N ALA A 349 -14.32 -18.50 4.03
CA ALA A 349 -14.57 -17.63 5.18
C ALA A 349 -14.24 -18.33 6.50
N ASN A 350 -14.66 -19.59 6.66
CA ASN A 350 -14.34 -20.39 7.84
C ASN A 350 -12.83 -20.66 7.99
N ALA A 351 -12.07 -20.72 6.89
CA ALA A 351 -10.62 -20.87 6.94
C ALA A 351 -9.91 -19.60 7.44
N LEU A 352 -10.43 -18.41 7.13
CA LEU A 352 -9.87 -17.12 7.60
C LEU A 352 -10.34 -16.72 9.01
N MET A 353 -11.53 -17.18 9.43
CA MET A 353 -12.19 -16.71 10.64
C MET A 353 -11.37 -16.86 11.94
N PRO A 354 -10.61 -17.94 12.18
CA PRO A 354 -9.78 -18.05 13.38
C PRO A 354 -8.76 -16.90 13.52
N TYR A 355 -8.13 -16.51 12.41
CA TYR A 355 -7.17 -15.41 12.38
C TYR A 355 -7.87 -14.05 12.57
N PHE A 356 -9.05 -13.90 11.97
CA PHE A 356 -9.87 -12.70 12.13
C PHE A 356 -10.37 -12.53 13.58
N GLN A 357 -10.75 -13.63 14.24
CA GLN A 357 -11.16 -13.63 15.65
C GLN A 357 -9.99 -13.22 16.55
N ALA A 358 -8.78 -13.74 16.31
CA ALA A 358 -7.59 -13.33 17.04
C ALA A 358 -7.29 -11.83 16.84
N LEU A 359 -7.38 -11.34 15.59
CA LEU A 359 -7.26 -9.91 15.29
C LEU A 359 -8.29 -9.08 16.06
N SER A 360 -9.57 -9.43 15.96
CA SER A 360 -10.66 -8.70 16.62
C SER A 360 -10.53 -8.69 18.14
N HIS A 361 -10.08 -9.81 18.73
CA HIS A 361 -9.89 -9.92 20.16
C HIS A 361 -8.77 -9.00 20.67
N MET A 362 -7.63 -8.91 19.95
CA MET A 362 -6.53 -8.02 20.35
C MET A 362 -6.96 -6.55 20.37
N PHE A 363 -7.86 -6.14 19.48
CA PHE A 363 -8.38 -4.77 19.43
C PHE A 363 -9.70 -4.58 20.21
N SER A 364 -10.10 -5.56 21.02
CA SER A 364 -11.33 -5.52 21.80
C SER A 364 -11.23 -4.57 23.00
N SER A 365 -12.38 -4.22 23.58
CA SER A 365 -12.43 -3.47 24.84
C SER A 365 -11.89 -4.26 26.05
N GLU A 366 -11.76 -5.58 25.96
CA GLU A 366 -11.16 -6.37 27.04
C GLU A 366 -9.64 -6.17 27.12
N VAL A 367 -9.02 -5.80 26.00
CA VAL A 367 -7.57 -5.59 25.90
C VAL A 367 -7.20 -4.11 25.94
N LEU A 368 -8.00 -3.25 25.29
CA LEU A 368 -7.71 -1.82 25.09
C LEU A 368 -8.80 -0.88 25.65
N GLY A 369 -9.73 -1.39 26.46
CA GLY A 369 -10.88 -0.64 26.99
C GLY A 369 -10.67 -0.03 28.36
#